data_AF-A0A423WGU0-F1
#
_entry.id   AF-A0A423WGU0-F1
#
_cell.length_a   1.000
_cell.length_b   1.000
_cell.length_c   1.000
_cell.angle_alpha   90.00
_cell.angle_beta   90.00
_cell.angle_gamma   90.00
#
_symmetry.space_group_name_H-M   'P 1'
#
loop_
_entity.id
_entity.type
_entity.pdbx_description
1 polymer ?
#
loop_
_entity_poly.entity_id
_entity_poly.type
_entity_poly.pdbx_seq_one_letter_code
_entity_poly.pdbx_strand_id
1 'polypeptide(L)'
;MTRVALITGGASGMGLAVAQALAAQGGWQIHILDLKADEGAQAARSLPQTTFHRVDLVEYDEVAAAFRAAFVAGGNRLDFVFANAGTIERSNSCLLARSDTLDAPPPPDFLAVDVNLRGGINTVHVAVHYLGLSPEKGSIVVTGSCSSFWPTYWAPIYTASKFGLLGYVRSVAQHYKQRGIRVNLLAPGAVRTPILPDDGWKVMPEDVFTPLELISEVVLKLAEAKEDLVDAKGVRVTPGELYGQAVIAVGGRFYVHPEAEYSDDVVARTMRATEVGDHAELEG
;
A
#
# COMPACT_ATOMS: atom_id res chain seq x y z
N MET A 1 -9.81 -3.47 -24.41
CA MET A 1 -8.44 -3.99 -24.21
C MET A 1 -8.30 -4.47 -22.78
N THR A 2 -7.63 -5.58 -22.50
CA THR A 2 -7.44 -6.16 -21.15
C THR A 2 -6.58 -5.24 -20.27
N ARG A 3 -7.11 -4.81 -19.12
CA ARG A 3 -6.39 -3.95 -18.15
C ARG A 3 -5.27 -4.73 -17.46
N VAL A 4 -4.24 -4.05 -16.98
CA VAL A 4 -3.07 -4.66 -16.36
C VAL A 4 -2.94 -4.19 -14.91
N ALA A 5 -2.88 -5.14 -13.99
CA ALA A 5 -2.68 -4.91 -12.57
C ALA A 5 -1.33 -5.49 -12.11
N LEU A 6 -0.62 -4.76 -11.25
CA LEU A 6 0.60 -5.23 -10.58
C LEU A 6 0.40 -5.17 -9.05
N ILE A 7 0.63 -6.28 -8.36
CA ILE A 7 0.38 -6.42 -6.93
C ILE A 7 1.64 -6.92 -6.23
N THR A 8 2.15 -6.17 -5.28
CA THR A 8 3.26 -6.62 -4.42
C THR A 8 2.72 -7.36 -3.19
N GLY A 9 3.46 -8.36 -2.70
CA GLY A 9 2.97 -9.26 -1.65
C GLY A 9 1.78 -10.10 -2.15
N GLY A 10 1.78 -10.43 -3.45
CA GLY A 10 0.65 -11.07 -4.13
C GLY A 10 0.57 -12.58 -3.96
N ALA A 11 1.53 -13.22 -3.26
CA ALA A 11 1.53 -14.66 -3.05
C ALA A 11 0.60 -15.13 -1.92
N SER A 12 0.17 -14.23 -1.02
CA SER A 12 -0.71 -14.60 0.10
C SER A 12 -1.50 -13.41 0.67
N GLY A 13 -2.36 -13.68 1.66
CA GLY A 13 -3.08 -12.66 2.43
C GLY A 13 -3.86 -11.68 1.58
N MET A 14 -3.76 -10.39 1.89
CA MET A 14 -4.49 -9.31 1.21
C MET A 14 -4.14 -9.20 -0.27
N GLY A 15 -2.86 -9.31 -0.64
CA GLY A 15 -2.43 -9.18 -2.04
C GLY A 15 -3.03 -10.28 -2.92
N LEU A 16 -3.01 -11.52 -2.43
CA LEU A 16 -3.66 -12.65 -3.11
C LEU A 16 -5.18 -12.47 -3.20
N ALA A 17 -5.83 -12.00 -2.13
CA ALA A 17 -7.27 -11.76 -2.12
C ALA A 17 -7.69 -10.69 -3.15
N VAL A 18 -6.89 -9.63 -3.33
CA VAL A 18 -7.11 -8.63 -4.37
C VAL A 18 -6.88 -9.21 -5.77
N ALA A 19 -5.82 -10.01 -5.96
CA ALA A 19 -5.57 -10.70 -7.23
C ALA A 19 -6.74 -11.63 -7.62
N GLN A 20 -7.26 -12.39 -6.65
CA GLN A 20 -8.45 -13.23 -6.82
C GLN A 20 -9.69 -12.41 -7.22
N ALA A 21 -9.93 -11.29 -6.55
CA ALA A 21 -11.07 -10.42 -6.86
C ALA A 21 -10.99 -9.83 -8.28
N LEU A 22 -9.81 -9.38 -8.71
CA LEU A 22 -9.60 -8.89 -10.08
C LEU A 22 -9.76 -10.01 -11.12
N ALA A 23 -9.21 -11.20 -10.85
CA ALA A 23 -9.36 -12.36 -11.71
C ALA A 23 -10.84 -12.76 -11.87
N ALA A 24 -11.61 -12.73 -10.79
CA ALA A 24 -13.04 -13.03 -10.78
C ALA A 24 -13.88 -11.99 -11.56
N GLN A 25 -13.49 -10.71 -11.53
CA GLN A 25 -14.12 -9.68 -12.38
C GLN A 25 -13.84 -9.91 -13.88
N GLY A 26 -12.68 -10.47 -14.20
CA GLY A 26 -12.22 -10.65 -15.58
C GLY A 26 -11.77 -9.35 -16.24
N GLY A 27 -11.21 -9.47 -17.46
CA GLY A 27 -10.68 -8.32 -18.20
C GLY A 27 -9.39 -7.74 -17.62
N TRP A 28 -8.71 -8.51 -16.74
CA TRP A 28 -7.45 -8.16 -16.12
C TRP A 28 -6.36 -9.18 -16.46
N GLN A 29 -5.18 -8.68 -16.79
CA GLN A 29 -3.92 -9.40 -16.74
C GLN A 29 -3.22 -8.98 -15.44
N ILE A 30 -2.83 -9.96 -14.63
CA ILE A 30 -2.37 -9.72 -13.27
C ILE A 30 -0.90 -10.13 -13.16
N HIS A 31 -0.09 -9.25 -12.58
CA HIS A 31 1.29 -9.53 -12.22
C HIS A 31 1.43 -9.48 -10.70
N ILE A 32 1.82 -10.59 -10.08
CA ILE A 32 2.08 -10.65 -8.64
C ILE A 32 3.59 -10.68 -8.39
N LEU A 33 4.05 -9.83 -7.49
CA LEU A 33 5.44 -9.76 -7.02
C LEU A 33 5.50 -10.24 -5.58
N ASP A 34 6.43 -11.13 -5.27
CA ASP A 34 6.67 -11.61 -3.92
C ASP A 34 8.10 -12.16 -3.77
N LEU A 35 8.61 -12.20 -2.54
CA LEU A 35 9.91 -12.81 -2.25
C LEU A 35 9.80 -14.35 -2.23
N LYS A 36 8.62 -14.87 -1.87
CA LYS A 36 8.32 -16.28 -1.70
C LYS A 36 8.04 -16.98 -3.03
N ALA A 37 9.08 -17.59 -3.60
CA ALA A 37 9.05 -18.15 -4.95
C ALA A 37 7.98 -19.24 -5.14
N ASP A 38 7.89 -20.19 -4.22
CA ASP A 38 7.00 -21.35 -4.35
C ASP A 38 5.53 -20.94 -4.19
N GLU A 39 5.21 -20.18 -3.15
CA GLU A 39 3.87 -19.64 -2.91
C GLU A 39 3.43 -18.71 -4.05
N GLY A 40 4.33 -17.86 -4.54
CA GLY A 40 4.04 -16.98 -5.68
C GLY A 40 3.75 -17.74 -6.97
N ALA A 41 4.55 -18.77 -7.28
CA ALA A 41 4.33 -19.62 -8.44
C ALA A 41 3.04 -20.46 -8.31
N GLN A 42 2.67 -20.87 -7.10
CA GLN A 42 1.40 -21.55 -6.85
C GLN A 42 0.21 -20.59 -7.04
N ALA A 43 0.28 -19.39 -6.46
CA ALA A 43 -0.75 -18.36 -6.59
C ALA A 43 -1.01 -18.01 -8.07
N ALA A 44 0.03 -17.76 -8.85
CA ALA A 44 -0.12 -17.45 -10.28
C ALA A 44 -0.73 -18.61 -11.09
N ARG A 45 -0.39 -19.86 -10.76
CA ARG A 45 -1.00 -21.04 -11.40
C ARG A 45 -2.49 -21.21 -11.06
N SER A 46 -2.92 -20.72 -9.90
CA SER A 46 -4.31 -20.85 -9.45
C SER A 46 -5.24 -19.78 -10.02
N LEU A 47 -4.70 -18.74 -10.69
CA LEU A 47 -5.46 -17.59 -11.18
C LEU A 47 -5.31 -17.45 -12.70
N PRO A 48 -6.40 -17.14 -13.44
CA PRO A 48 -6.31 -16.88 -14.87
C PRO A 48 -5.48 -15.62 -15.15
N GLN A 49 -4.77 -15.62 -16.28
CA GLN A 49 -4.01 -14.47 -16.79
C GLN A 49 -3.05 -13.84 -15.75
N THR A 50 -2.51 -14.66 -14.85
CA THR A 50 -1.66 -14.20 -13.75
C THR A 50 -0.22 -14.67 -13.96
N THR A 51 0.73 -13.76 -13.81
CA THR A 51 2.18 -14.04 -13.89
C THR A 51 2.84 -13.69 -12.56
N PHE A 52 3.70 -14.57 -12.07
CA PHE A 52 4.50 -14.33 -10.88
C PHE A 52 5.90 -13.82 -11.22
N HIS A 53 6.40 -12.88 -10.43
CA HIS A 53 7.77 -12.40 -10.45
C HIS A 53 8.36 -12.51 -9.04
N ARG A 54 9.47 -13.24 -8.88
CA ARG A 54 10.21 -13.25 -7.61
C ARG A 54 10.99 -11.94 -7.48
N VAL A 55 10.64 -11.12 -6.50
CA VAL A 55 11.22 -9.78 -6.32
C VAL A 55 11.47 -9.52 -4.84
N ASP A 56 12.69 -9.08 -4.52
CA ASP A 56 12.96 -8.34 -3.28
C ASP A 56 12.69 -6.85 -3.51
N LEU A 57 11.73 -6.28 -2.76
CA LEU A 57 11.35 -4.87 -2.94
C LEU A 57 12.38 -3.87 -2.42
N VAL A 58 13.33 -4.32 -1.59
CA VAL A 58 14.43 -3.48 -1.11
C VAL A 58 15.46 -3.26 -2.23
N GLU A 59 15.53 -4.20 -3.18
CA GLU A 59 16.40 -4.15 -4.36
C GLU A 59 15.70 -3.41 -5.51
N TYR A 60 16.04 -2.13 -5.68
CA TYR A 60 15.39 -1.25 -6.65
C TYR A 60 15.41 -1.80 -8.08
N ASP A 61 16.53 -2.39 -8.51
CA ASP A 61 16.68 -2.93 -9.85
C ASP A 61 15.77 -4.14 -10.11
N GLU A 62 15.50 -4.97 -9.09
CA GLU A 62 14.54 -6.07 -9.20
C GLU A 62 13.11 -5.53 -9.38
N VAL A 63 12.74 -4.49 -8.63
CA VAL A 63 11.45 -3.81 -8.77
C VAL A 63 11.31 -3.24 -10.18
N ALA A 64 12.30 -2.47 -10.65
CA ALA A 64 12.29 -1.87 -11.97
C ALA A 64 12.18 -2.92 -13.09
N ALA A 65 12.93 -4.02 -12.99
CA ALA A 65 12.89 -5.11 -13.96
C ALA A 65 11.53 -5.79 -14.02
N ALA A 66 10.90 -6.06 -12.88
CA ALA A 66 9.58 -6.70 -12.83
C ALA A 66 8.47 -5.79 -13.39
N PHE A 67 8.51 -4.49 -13.10
CA PHE A 67 7.59 -3.52 -13.71
C PHE A 67 7.77 -3.43 -15.23
N ARG A 68 9.02 -3.40 -15.72
CA ARG A 68 9.30 -3.45 -17.16
C ARG A 68 8.72 -4.69 -17.81
N ALA A 69 8.93 -5.86 -17.19
CA ALA A 69 8.42 -7.13 -17.71
C ALA A 69 6.88 -7.15 -17.74
N ALA A 70 6.22 -6.69 -16.68
CA ALA A 70 4.76 -6.57 -16.61
C ALA A 70 4.20 -5.62 -17.67
N PHE A 71 4.82 -4.44 -17.83
CA PHE A 71 4.40 -3.44 -18.81
C PHE A 71 4.49 -3.96 -20.25
N VAL A 72 5.63 -4.59 -20.61
CA VAL A 72 5.82 -5.20 -21.94
C VAL A 72 4.83 -6.34 -22.17
N ALA A 73 4.69 -7.25 -21.20
CA ALA A 73 3.75 -8.37 -21.29
C ALA A 73 2.28 -7.90 -21.38
N GLY A 74 1.96 -6.73 -20.81
CA GLY A 74 0.66 -6.10 -20.89
C GLY A 74 0.36 -5.42 -22.23
N GLY A 75 1.33 -5.34 -23.14
CA GLY A 75 1.18 -4.59 -24.39
C GLY A 75 1.43 -3.10 -24.22
N ASN A 76 2.45 -2.73 -23.44
CA ASN A 76 2.84 -1.36 -23.10
C ASN A 76 1.75 -0.59 -22.35
N ARG A 77 1.16 -1.25 -21.35
CA ARG A 77 0.18 -0.64 -20.45
C ARG A 77 0.32 -1.17 -19.02
N LEU A 78 -0.08 -0.31 -18.10
CA LEU A 78 -0.28 -0.58 -16.69
C LEU A 78 -1.44 0.30 -16.22
N ASP A 79 -2.42 -0.27 -15.53
CA ASP A 79 -3.66 0.43 -15.16
C ASP A 79 -3.84 0.51 -13.64
N PHE A 80 -3.32 -0.46 -12.89
CA PHE A 80 -3.46 -0.49 -11.44
C PHE A 80 -2.21 -1.07 -10.77
N VAL A 81 -1.77 -0.45 -9.68
CA VAL A 81 -0.72 -0.98 -8.81
C VAL A 81 -1.22 -1.06 -7.37
N PHE A 82 -1.11 -2.23 -6.76
CA PHE A 82 -1.30 -2.42 -5.32
C PHE A 82 0.06 -2.59 -4.64
N ALA A 83 0.57 -1.51 -4.04
CA ALA A 83 1.79 -1.51 -3.25
C ALA A 83 1.48 -2.04 -1.84
N ASN A 84 1.35 -3.35 -1.73
CA ASN A 84 0.80 -4.05 -0.58
C ASN A 84 1.79 -4.82 0.28
N ALA A 85 2.92 -5.25 -0.28
CA ALA A 85 3.90 -6.03 0.46
C ALA A 85 4.28 -5.35 1.78
N GLY A 86 4.42 -6.16 2.82
CA GLY A 86 4.84 -5.66 4.11
C GLY A 86 5.17 -6.77 5.09
N THR A 87 5.91 -6.38 6.11
CA THR A 87 6.27 -7.20 7.26
C THR A 87 6.00 -6.42 8.53
N ILE A 88 5.92 -7.15 9.63
CA ILE A 88 5.82 -6.60 10.98
C ILE A 88 7.05 -6.98 11.79
N GLU A 89 7.32 -6.24 12.86
CA GLU A 89 8.41 -6.56 13.77
C GLU A 89 8.27 -7.98 14.32
N ARG A 90 9.37 -8.73 14.22
CA ARG A 90 9.46 -10.11 14.71
C ARG A 90 10.12 -10.18 16.09
N SER A 91 10.77 -9.09 16.51
CA SER A 91 11.41 -8.96 17.81
C SER A 91 11.13 -7.58 18.38
N ASN A 92 10.90 -7.49 19.69
CA ASN A 92 10.66 -6.24 20.42
C ASN A 92 11.96 -5.42 20.58
N SER A 93 12.73 -5.23 19.51
CA SER A 93 14.07 -4.66 19.56
C SER A 93 14.13 -3.24 20.14
N CYS A 94 13.02 -2.49 20.07
CA CYS A 94 12.89 -1.16 20.67
C CYS A 94 12.43 -1.17 22.15
N LEU A 95 11.88 -2.28 22.65
CA LEU A 95 11.56 -2.45 24.07
C LEU A 95 12.68 -3.27 24.69
N LEU A 96 13.84 -2.63 24.82
CA LEU A 96 15.02 -3.27 25.40
C LEU A 96 14.69 -3.81 26.78
N ALA A 97 14.92 -5.11 26.97
CA ALA A 97 14.92 -5.70 28.29
C ALA A 97 16.03 -5.01 29.12
N ARG A 98 15.79 -4.87 30.43
CA ARG A 98 16.82 -4.38 31.34
C ARG A 98 18.05 -5.28 31.21
N SER A 99 19.20 -4.68 30.89
CA SER A 99 20.49 -5.36 30.89
C SER A 99 21.27 -4.94 32.12
N ASP A 100 21.97 -5.89 32.73
CA ASP A 100 22.92 -5.63 33.82
C ASP A 100 24.38 -5.51 33.31
N THR A 101 24.57 -5.50 31.98
CA THR A 101 25.87 -5.30 31.33
C THR A 101 26.09 -3.82 30.96
N LEU A 102 27.36 -3.41 30.85
CA LEU A 102 27.74 -2.09 30.31
C LEU A 102 27.85 -2.09 28.78
N ASP A 103 27.69 -3.26 28.14
CA ASP A 103 27.77 -3.39 26.69
C ASP A 103 26.57 -2.73 26.01
N ALA A 104 26.80 -2.17 24.82
CA ALA A 104 25.71 -1.61 24.03
C ALA A 104 24.70 -2.70 23.64
N PRO A 105 23.39 -2.39 23.61
CA PRO A 105 22.40 -3.32 23.10
C PRO A 105 22.64 -3.60 21.60
N PRO A 106 22.13 -4.73 21.07
CA PRO A 106 22.15 -4.97 19.63
C PRO A 106 21.40 -3.85 18.88
N PRO A 107 21.78 -3.55 17.63
CA PRO A 107 21.08 -2.56 16.83
C PRO A 107 19.61 -2.96 16.62
N PRO A 108 18.69 -1.99 16.47
CA PRO A 108 17.30 -2.27 16.14
C PRO A 108 17.16 -2.98 14.78
N ASP A 109 16.12 -3.80 14.63
CA ASP A 109 15.78 -4.46 13.38
C ASP A 109 14.95 -3.52 12.48
N PHE A 110 15.57 -3.01 11.42
CA PHE A 110 14.93 -2.09 10.47
C PHE A 110 14.21 -2.77 9.31
N LEU A 111 14.08 -4.10 9.30
CA LEU A 111 13.44 -4.83 8.21
C LEU A 111 12.02 -4.30 7.88
N ALA A 112 11.25 -3.89 8.89
CA ALA A 112 9.94 -3.29 8.67
C ALA A 112 10.02 -1.93 7.95
N VAL A 113 11.04 -1.10 8.23
CA VAL A 113 11.28 0.15 7.50
C VAL A 113 11.74 -0.14 6.08
N ASP A 114 12.67 -1.07 5.90
CA ASP A 114 13.20 -1.42 4.59
C ASP A 114 12.12 -1.97 3.66
N VAL A 115 11.33 -2.94 4.12
CA VAL A 115 10.28 -3.56 3.30
C VAL A 115 9.07 -2.65 3.15
N ASN A 116 8.51 -2.13 4.25
CA ASN A 116 7.24 -1.40 4.18
C ASN A 116 7.45 -0.01 3.58
N LEU A 117 8.41 0.77 4.11
CA LEU A 117 8.59 2.16 3.73
C LEU A 117 9.44 2.28 2.48
N ARG A 118 10.69 1.80 2.50
CA ARG A 118 11.60 1.92 1.34
C ARG A 118 11.08 1.09 0.15
N GLY A 119 10.69 -0.17 0.37
CA GLY A 119 10.10 -1.01 -0.68
C GLY A 119 8.77 -0.48 -1.22
N GLY A 120 7.91 0.07 -0.34
CA GLY A 120 6.69 0.76 -0.75
C GLY A 120 6.97 2.00 -1.62
N ILE A 121 7.92 2.84 -1.21
CA ILE A 121 8.36 4.02 -1.98
C ILE A 121 8.94 3.60 -3.34
N ASN A 122 9.83 2.61 -3.38
CA ASN A 122 10.37 2.06 -4.63
C ASN A 122 9.25 1.63 -5.59
N THR A 123 8.25 0.92 -5.06
CA THR A 123 7.09 0.46 -5.83
C THR A 123 6.29 1.63 -6.40
N VAL A 124 5.96 2.64 -5.60
CA VAL A 124 5.22 3.82 -6.06
C VAL A 124 6.03 4.61 -7.09
N HIS A 125 7.33 4.79 -6.87
CA HIS A 125 8.21 5.53 -7.75
C HIS A 125 8.24 4.92 -9.16
N VAL A 126 8.49 3.61 -9.25
CA VAL A 126 8.50 2.89 -10.53
C VAL A 126 7.10 2.82 -11.15
N ALA A 127 6.05 2.64 -10.34
CA ALA A 127 4.67 2.62 -10.81
C ALA A 127 4.29 3.91 -11.54
N VAL A 128 4.63 5.07 -10.98
CA VAL A 128 4.32 6.37 -11.57
C VAL A 128 4.97 6.55 -12.95
N HIS A 129 6.18 6.02 -13.13
CA HIS A 129 6.84 6.02 -14.44
C HIS A 129 6.02 5.24 -15.48
N TYR A 130 5.70 3.98 -15.21
CA TYR A 130 4.97 3.13 -16.16
C TYR A 130 3.50 3.54 -16.36
N LEU A 131 2.81 3.98 -15.30
CA LEU A 131 1.47 4.57 -15.40
C LEU A 131 1.49 5.87 -16.23
N GLY A 132 2.59 6.61 -16.20
CA GLY A 132 2.80 7.79 -17.05
C GLY A 132 2.89 7.45 -18.53
N LEU A 133 3.54 6.34 -18.86
CA LEU A 133 3.69 5.81 -20.23
C LEU A 133 2.44 5.12 -20.77
N SER A 134 1.53 4.69 -19.89
CA SER A 134 0.27 4.05 -20.28
C SER A 134 -0.66 4.99 -21.07
N PRO A 135 -1.47 4.43 -22.00
CA PRO A 135 -2.44 5.20 -22.78
C PRO A 135 -3.54 5.80 -21.89
N GLU A 136 -3.98 5.07 -20.87
CA GLU A 136 -4.92 5.52 -19.85
C GLU A 136 -4.18 5.72 -18.54
N LYS A 137 -4.56 6.77 -17.79
CA LYS A 137 -3.99 7.01 -16.46
C LYS A 137 -4.60 6.05 -15.46
N GLY A 138 -3.73 5.42 -14.68
CA GLY A 138 -4.15 4.43 -13.70
C GLY A 138 -4.09 4.93 -12.26
N SER A 139 -4.09 3.97 -11.34
CA SER A 139 -4.12 4.24 -9.91
C SER A 139 -3.14 3.38 -9.14
N ILE A 140 -2.76 3.89 -7.97
CA ILE A 140 -1.93 3.21 -6.99
C ILE A 140 -2.68 3.19 -5.68
N VAL A 141 -2.79 2.01 -5.08
CA VAL A 141 -3.23 1.85 -3.69
C VAL A 141 -2.04 1.35 -2.88
N VAL A 142 -1.74 2.04 -1.78
CA VAL A 142 -0.64 1.70 -0.88
C VAL A 142 -1.22 1.11 0.40
N THR A 143 -0.68 -0.02 0.86
CA THR A 143 -1.09 -0.62 2.14
C THR A 143 -0.37 0.05 3.30
N GLY A 144 -1.07 0.97 3.97
CA GLY A 144 -0.75 1.46 5.30
C GLY A 144 -1.19 0.46 6.39
N SER A 145 -1.79 1.00 7.45
CA SER A 145 -2.39 0.27 8.60
C SER A 145 -3.15 1.27 9.47
N CYS A 146 -4.03 0.84 10.37
CA CYS A 146 -4.43 1.66 11.53
C CYS A 146 -3.20 2.22 12.27
N SER A 147 -2.07 1.49 12.23
CA SER A 147 -0.77 1.94 12.75
C SER A 147 -0.15 3.12 12.01
N SER A 148 -0.79 3.64 10.96
CA SER A 148 -0.38 4.90 10.30
C SER A 148 -0.92 6.14 11.02
N PHE A 149 -1.88 5.94 11.93
CA PHE A 149 -2.59 7.01 12.64
C PHE A 149 -2.45 6.89 14.15
N TRP A 150 -2.37 5.65 14.65
CA TRP A 150 -2.24 5.37 16.08
C TRP A 150 -1.04 4.47 16.34
N PRO A 151 -0.37 4.60 17.49
CA PRO A 151 0.76 3.75 17.82
C PRO A 151 0.33 2.30 18.04
N THR A 152 1.06 1.36 17.42
CA THR A 152 1.07 -0.03 17.86
C THR A 152 2.24 -0.20 18.83
N TYR A 153 1.95 -0.17 20.13
CA TYR A 153 2.95 -0.08 21.19
C TYR A 153 3.95 -1.22 21.23
N TRP A 154 3.58 -2.42 20.75
CA TRP A 154 4.46 -3.57 20.69
C TRP A 154 5.29 -3.65 19.39
N ALA A 155 5.03 -2.78 18.41
CA ALA A 155 5.74 -2.72 17.13
C ALA A 155 6.00 -1.27 16.68
N PRO A 156 6.89 -0.53 17.38
CA PRO A 156 7.15 0.88 17.12
C PRO A 156 7.88 1.21 15.80
N ILE A 157 8.82 0.37 15.33
CA ILE A 157 9.48 0.52 14.01
C ILE A 157 8.48 0.26 12.88
N TYR A 158 7.63 -0.75 13.01
CA TYR A 158 6.51 -0.98 12.10
C TYR A 158 5.57 0.22 12.08
N THR A 159 5.19 0.75 13.25
CA THR A 159 4.39 1.96 13.38
C THR A 159 5.06 3.12 12.65
N ALA A 160 6.35 3.37 12.88
CA ALA A 160 7.12 4.41 12.19
C ALA A 160 7.09 4.23 10.66
N SER A 161 7.25 3.00 10.17
CA SER A 161 7.18 2.69 8.74
C SER A 161 5.81 3.01 8.13
N LYS A 162 4.71 2.76 8.86
CA LYS A 162 3.34 3.00 8.39
C LYS A 162 2.93 4.47 8.49
N PHE A 163 3.34 5.19 9.53
CA PHE A 163 3.24 6.65 9.58
C PHE A 163 4.00 7.30 8.42
N GLY A 164 5.23 6.82 8.15
CA GLY A 164 6.05 7.29 7.03
C GLY A 164 5.37 7.11 5.68
N LEU A 165 4.71 5.96 5.45
CA LEU A 165 3.95 5.71 4.22
C LEU A 165 2.75 6.65 4.07
N LEU A 166 2.01 6.93 5.15
CA LEU A 166 0.91 7.90 5.10
C LEU A 166 1.39 9.30 4.75
N GLY A 167 2.46 9.75 5.40
CA GLY A 167 3.11 11.02 5.07
C GLY A 167 3.53 11.06 3.60
N TYR A 168 4.22 10.03 3.14
CA TYR A 168 4.66 9.90 1.75
C TYR A 168 3.50 9.97 0.75
N VAL A 169 2.44 9.16 0.93
CA VAL A 169 1.27 9.16 0.04
C VAL A 169 0.63 10.54 -0.04
N ARG A 170 0.42 11.21 1.09
CA ARG A 170 -0.17 12.55 1.12
C ARG A 170 0.70 13.59 0.43
N SER A 171 2.03 13.51 0.60
CA SER A 171 2.97 14.42 -0.05
C SER A 171 3.04 14.25 -1.57
N VAL A 172 3.01 13.00 -2.08
CA VAL A 172 3.17 12.75 -3.52
C VAL A 172 1.86 12.82 -4.31
N ALA A 173 0.71 12.61 -3.67
CA ALA A 173 -0.56 12.51 -4.38
C ALA A 173 -0.92 13.77 -5.18
N GLN A 174 -0.65 14.98 -4.65
CA GLN A 174 -0.93 16.22 -5.38
C GLN A 174 -0.03 16.39 -6.62
N HIS A 175 1.23 15.97 -6.54
CA HIS A 175 2.14 15.97 -7.69
C HIS A 175 1.63 15.03 -8.80
N TYR A 176 1.14 13.85 -8.41
CA TYR A 176 0.66 12.86 -9.38
C TYR A 176 -0.74 13.16 -9.90
N LYS A 177 -1.54 13.95 -9.18
CA LYS A 177 -2.81 14.49 -9.64
C LYS A 177 -2.67 15.28 -10.92
N GLN A 178 -1.63 16.12 -11.04
CA GLN A 178 -1.34 16.88 -12.27
C GLN A 178 -1.06 15.96 -13.48
N ARG A 179 -0.63 14.72 -13.23
CA ARG A 179 -0.38 13.67 -14.25
C ARG A 179 -1.59 12.74 -14.46
N GLY A 180 -2.70 12.98 -13.76
CA GLY A 180 -3.90 12.16 -13.76
C GLY A 180 -3.73 10.80 -13.06
N ILE A 181 -2.64 10.58 -12.31
CA ILE A 181 -2.36 9.31 -11.62
C ILE A 181 -2.85 9.43 -10.18
N ARG A 182 -3.80 8.58 -9.79
CA ARG A 182 -4.37 8.57 -8.43
C ARG A 182 -3.49 7.74 -7.50
N VAL A 183 -3.16 8.27 -6.32
CA VAL A 183 -2.43 7.53 -5.29
C VAL A 183 -3.17 7.69 -3.97
N ASN A 184 -3.62 6.58 -3.40
CA ASN A 184 -4.38 6.56 -2.14
C ASN A 184 -3.85 5.46 -1.22
N LEU A 185 -4.20 5.55 0.06
CA LEU A 185 -3.76 4.62 1.09
C LEU A 185 -4.94 3.82 1.63
N LEU A 186 -4.80 2.50 1.67
CA LEU A 186 -5.64 1.63 2.48
C LEU A 186 -4.96 1.43 3.83
N ALA A 187 -5.69 1.59 4.93
CA ALA A 187 -5.21 1.37 6.29
C ALA A 187 -6.00 0.24 6.95
N PRO A 188 -5.58 -1.03 6.81
CA PRO A 188 -6.25 -2.14 7.45
C PRO A 188 -6.07 -2.14 8.97
N GLY A 189 -7.11 -2.61 9.68
CA GLY A 189 -7.04 -3.08 11.05
C GLY A 189 -6.42 -4.48 11.16
N ALA A 190 -6.91 -5.29 12.09
CA ALA A 190 -6.46 -6.68 12.22
C ALA A 190 -7.02 -7.52 11.06
N VAL A 191 -6.17 -8.09 10.21
CA VAL A 191 -6.56 -8.99 9.11
C VAL A 191 -5.81 -10.30 9.29
N ARG A 192 -6.53 -11.43 9.37
CA ARG A 192 -5.89 -12.75 9.48
C ARG A 192 -5.12 -13.07 8.20
N THR A 193 -3.81 -12.88 8.26
CA THR A 193 -2.88 -13.14 7.16
C THR A 193 -1.58 -13.74 7.70
N PRO A 194 -0.74 -14.33 6.83
CA PRO A 194 0.56 -14.88 7.23
C PRO A 194 1.61 -13.83 7.67
N ILE A 195 1.26 -12.54 7.81
CA ILE A 195 2.19 -11.51 8.33
C ILE A 195 2.58 -11.78 9.78
N LEU A 196 1.69 -12.43 10.54
CA LEU A 196 1.92 -12.97 11.87
C LEU A 196 1.61 -14.47 11.86
N PRO A 197 2.27 -15.27 12.71
CA PRO A 197 1.83 -16.63 12.98
C PRO A 197 0.45 -16.64 13.67
N ASP A 198 -0.29 -17.74 13.57
CA ASP A 198 -1.65 -17.87 14.13
C ASP A 198 -1.71 -17.49 15.62
N ASP A 199 -0.71 -17.89 16.39
CA ASP A 199 -0.61 -17.54 17.82
C ASP A 199 -0.45 -16.02 18.06
N GLY A 200 0.16 -15.31 17.11
CA GLY A 200 0.33 -13.85 17.17
C GLY A 200 -0.99 -13.08 17.11
N TRP A 201 -2.06 -13.71 16.60
CA TRP A 201 -3.38 -13.11 16.51
C TRP A 201 -4.23 -13.27 17.78
N LYS A 202 -3.86 -14.17 18.69
CA LYS A 202 -4.64 -14.48 19.91
C LYS A 202 -4.81 -13.32 20.89
N VAL A 203 -3.97 -12.30 20.78
CA VAL A 203 -4.05 -11.08 21.60
C VAL A 203 -5.16 -10.13 21.15
N MET A 204 -5.70 -10.33 19.95
CA MET A 204 -6.77 -9.50 19.39
C MET A 204 -8.15 -10.11 19.71
N PRO A 205 -9.14 -9.29 20.11
CA PRO A 205 -10.53 -9.75 20.18
C PRO A 205 -11.04 -10.26 18.82
N GLU A 206 -11.90 -11.29 18.83
CA GLU A 206 -12.39 -11.88 17.57
C GLU A 206 -13.24 -10.93 16.72
N ASP A 207 -13.95 -10.00 17.36
CA ASP A 207 -14.85 -9.05 16.70
C ASP A 207 -14.13 -7.88 16.01
N VAL A 208 -12.82 -7.71 16.22
CA VAL A 208 -12.04 -6.65 15.57
C VAL A 208 -11.42 -7.09 14.24
N PHE A 209 -11.52 -8.37 13.88
CA PHE A 209 -10.95 -8.87 12.63
C PHE A 209 -11.70 -8.35 11.41
N THR A 210 -10.91 -7.90 10.45
CA THR A 210 -11.34 -7.31 9.20
C THR A 210 -11.35 -8.41 8.14
N PRO A 211 -12.49 -8.69 7.50
CA PRO A 211 -12.57 -9.71 6.44
C PRO A 211 -11.71 -9.34 5.23
N LEU A 212 -11.10 -10.33 4.59
CA LEU A 212 -10.33 -10.12 3.35
C LEU A 212 -11.21 -9.58 2.22
N GLU A 213 -12.49 -9.96 2.23
CA GLU A 213 -13.49 -9.50 1.26
C GLU A 213 -13.65 -7.99 1.33
N LEU A 214 -13.67 -7.40 2.54
CA LEU A 214 -13.75 -5.96 2.73
C LEU A 214 -12.48 -5.25 2.24
N ILE A 215 -11.31 -5.82 2.50
CA ILE A 215 -10.04 -5.29 1.97
C ILE A 215 -10.09 -5.25 0.45
N SER A 216 -10.45 -6.36 -0.19
CA SER A 216 -10.56 -6.44 -1.65
C SER A 216 -11.59 -5.45 -2.19
N GLU A 217 -12.76 -5.33 -1.58
CA GLU A 217 -13.79 -4.36 -1.98
C GLU A 217 -13.25 -2.92 -1.95
N VAL A 218 -12.64 -2.50 -0.84
CA VAL A 218 -12.12 -1.14 -0.70
C VAL A 218 -10.97 -0.87 -1.67
N VAL A 219 -10.06 -1.83 -1.86
CA VAL A 219 -8.96 -1.70 -2.83
C VAL A 219 -9.51 -1.54 -4.24
N LEU A 220 -10.49 -2.34 -4.65
CA LEU A 220 -11.10 -2.25 -5.97
C LEU A 220 -11.86 -0.93 -6.15
N LYS A 221 -12.59 -0.45 -5.14
CA LYS A 221 -13.23 0.88 -5.17
C LYS A 221 -12.22 2.01 -5.37
N LEU A 222 -11.11 1.97 -4.64
CA LEU A 222 -10.01 2.93 -4.82
C LEU A 222 -9.32 2.76 -6.18
N ALA A 223 -9.14 1.53 -6.65
CA ALA A 223 -8.43 1.24 -7.90
C ALA A 223 -9.23 1.70 -9.13
N GLU A 224 -10.53 1.41 -9.16
CA GLU A 224 -11.37 1.64 -10.33
C GLU A 224 -12.08 2.99 -10.33
N ALA A 225 -12.42 3.52 -9.15
CA ALA A 225 -13.12 4.81 -8.99
C ALA A 225 -14.34 4.99 -9.90
N LYS A 226 -15.14 3.92 -10.07
CA LYS A 226 -16.35 3.91 -10.90
C LYS A 226 -17.52 4.68 -10.28
N GLU A 227 -17.52 4.78 -8.96
CA GLU A 227 -18.57 5.39 -8.16
C GLU A 227 -17.95 6.14 -6.97
N ASP A 228 -18.75 6.97 -6.31
CA ASP A 228 -18.33 7.64 -5.10
C ASP A 228 -18.01 6.63 -3.99
N LEU A 229 -16.91 6.86 -3.29
CA LEU A 229 -16.60 6.14 -2.07
C LEU A 229 -17.45 6.72 -0.94
N VAL A 230 -18.38 5.92 -0.41
CA VAL A 230 -19.23 6.31 0.73
C VAL A 230 -18.91 5.44 1.93
N ASP A 231 -18.42 6.06 2.99
CA ASP A 231 -17.99 5.34 4.19
C ASP A 231 -19.13 5.04 5.17
N ALA A 232 -18.83 4.29 6.24
CA ALA A 232 -19.84 3.88 7.22
C ALA A 232 -20.45 5.04 8.05
N LYS A 233 -19.92 6.27 7.94
CA LYS A 233 -20.48 7.49 8.53
C LYS A 233 -21.22 8.35 7.51
N GLY A 234 -21.27 7.93 6.25
CA GLY A 234 -21.87 8.70 5.14
C GLY A 234 -20.94 9.75 4.56
N VAL A 235 -19.65 9.77 4.92
CA VAL A 235 -18.66 10.62 4.26
C VAL A 235 -18.53 10.15 2.81
N ARG A 236 -18.66 11.09 1.87
CA ARG A 236 -18.61 10.84 0.43
C ARG A 236 -17.34 11.44 -0.15
N VAL A 237 -16.63 10.64 -0.93
CA VAL A 237 -15.47 11.08 -1.72
C VAL A 237 -15.70 10.69 -3.17
N THR A 238 -15.74 11.67 -4.05
CA THR A 238 -15.95 11.47 -5.49
C THR A 238 -14.68 10.94 -6.16
N PRO A 239 -14.78 10.31 -7.35
CA PRO A 239 -13.60 9.89 -8.11
C PRO A 239 -12.55 10.98 -8.35
N GLY A 240 -12.98 12.25 -8.50
CA GLY A 240 -12.09 13.40 -8.67
C GLY A 240 -11.32 13.82 -7.42
N GLU A 241 -11.73 13.34 -6.25
CA GLU A 241 -11.13 13.65 -4.94
C GLU A 241 -10.21 12.52 -4.44
N LEU A 242 -10.13 11.39 -5.16
CA LEU A 242 -9.30 10.23 -4.82
C LEU A 242 -7.81 10.45 -5.11
N TYR A 243 -7.24 11.47 -4.46
CA TYR A 243 -5.81 11.79 -4.44
C TYR A 243 -5.37 12.02 -2.99
N GLY A 244 -4.51 11.15 -2.47
CA GLY A 244 -3.98 11.26 -1.11
C GLY A 244 -4.97 10.84 -0.02
N GLN A 245 -6.10 10.25 -0.41
CA GLN A 245 -7.10 9.77 0.53
C GLN A 245 -6.54 8.58 1.31
N ALA A 246 -6.87 8.52 2.59
CA ALA A 246 -6.51 7.41 3.44
C ALA A 246 -7.78 6.76 3.98
N VAL A 247 -7.99 5.48 3.64
CA VAL A 247 -9.22 4.74 3.97
C VAL A 247 -8.89 3.67 5.00
N ILE A 248 -9.42 3.81 6.20
CA ILE A 248 -9.28 2.82 7.26
C ILE A 248 -10.32 1.73 7.04
N ALA A 249 -9.91 0.47 6.94
CA ALA A 249 -10.79 -0.69 6.89
C ALA A 249 -10.58 -1.53 8.15
N VAL A 250 -11.59 -1.60 9.02
CA VAL A 250 -11.49 -2.26 10.32
C VAL A 250 -12.80 -2.95 10.68
N GLY A 251 -12.69 -4.20 11.16
CA GLY A 251 -13.87 -5.04 11.36
C GLY A 251 -14.65 -5.20 10.05
N GLY A 252 -15.97 -5.05 10.08
CA GLY A 252 -16.82 -5.11 8.89
C GLY A 252 -17.07 -3.76 8.20
N ARG A 253 -16.27 -2.71 8.45
CA ARG A 253 -16.55 -1.34 7.98
C ARG A 253 -15.30 -0.62 7.49
N PHE A 254 -15.49 0.42 6.68
CA PHE A 254 -14.43 1.34 6.32
C PHE A 254 -14.82 2.81 6.56
N TYR A 255 -13.79 3.65 6.70
CA TYR A 255 -13.88 5.06 7.03
C TYR A 255 -12.87 5.86 6.21
N VAL A 256 -13.28 7.00 5.67
CA VAL A 256 -12.34 7.95 5.08
C VAL A 256 -11.73 8.77 6.20
N HIS A 257 -10.40 8.69 6.37
CA HIS A 257 -9.72 9.45 7.41
C HIS A 257 -9.42 10.86 6.90
N PRO A 258 -9.85 11.92 7.64
CA PRO A 258 -9.61 13.29 7.22
C PRO A 258 -8.11 13.64 7.24
N GLU A 259 -7.75 14.74 6.58
CA GLU A 259 -6.42 15.33 6.76
C GLU A 259 -6.23 15.84 8.20
N ALA A 260 -4.97 16.05 8.59
CA ALA A 260 -4.67 16.59 9.91
C ALA A 260 -5.10 18.06 9.97
N GLU A 261 -5.78 18.45 11.05
CA GLU A 261 -6.12 19.84 11.29
C GLU A 261 -4.86 20.65 11.62
N TYR A 262 -4.75 21.84 11.04
CA TYR A 262 -3.68 22.78 11.38
C TYR A 262 -3.95 23.42 12.74
N SER A 263 -2.92 23.53 13.57
CA SER A 263 -3.04 24.11 14.91
C SER A 263 -3.45 25.59 14.90
N ASP A 264 -3.05 26.33 13.87
CA ASP A 264 -3.45 27.72 13.61
C ASP A 264 -3.23 28.10 12.13
N ASP A 265 -3.59 29.34 11.78
CA ASP A 265 -3.43 29.91 10.43
C ASP A 265 -1.97 30.07 9.99
N VAL A 266 -1.03 30.20 10.93
CA VAL A 266 0.40 30.31 10.61
C VAL A 266 0.92 28.95 10.15
N VAL A 267 0.59 27.88 10.88
CA VAL A 267 0.91 26.51 10.49
C VAL A 267 0.24 26.18 9.16
N ALA A 268 -1.04 26.52 8.99
CA ALA A 268 -1.76 26.30 7.74
C ALA A 268 -1.08 26.97 6.54
N ARG A 269 -0.72 28.26 6.66
CA ARG A 269 0.00 28.96 5.58
C ARG A 269 1.40 28.40 5.33
N THR A 270 2.10 27.97 6.38
CA THR A 270 3.44 27.36 6.25
C THR A 270 3.37 26.08 5.45
N MET A 271 2.41 25.20 5.76
CA MET A 271 2.28 23.93 5.04
C MET A 271 1.72 24.14 3.63
N ARG A 272 0.75 25.05 3.44
CA ARG A 272 0.23 25.41 2.11
C ARG A 272 1.30 25.99 1.18
N ALA A 273 2.34 26.63 1.72
CA ALA A 273 3.47 27.11 0.91
C ALA A 273 4.30 25.97 0.28
N THR A 274 4.11 24.72 0.73
CA THR A 274 4.73 23.53 0.15
C THR A 274 3.85 22.87 -0.92
N GLU A 275 2.60 23.31 -1.09
CA GLU A 275 1.71 22.79 -2.11
C GLU A 275 2.21 23.20 -3.50
N VAL A 276 2.23 22.24 -4.42
CA VAL A 276 2.60 22.49 -5.80
C VAL A 276 1.42 23.16 -6.51
N GLY A 277 1.53 24.46 -6.79
CA GLY A 277 0.56 25.16 -7.64
C GLY A 277 0.66 24.72 -9.10
N ASP A 278 -0.24 25.23 -9.95
CA ASP A 278 -0.24 24.99 -11.42
C ASP A 278 1.03 25.52 -12.15
N HIS A 279 2.01 26.05 -11.41
CA HIS A 279 3.20 26.72 -11.95
C HIS A 279 4.49 25.90 -11.89
N ALA A 280 4.47 24.65 -11.44
CA ALA A 280 5.64 23.80 -11.51
C ALA A 280 5.60 22.98 -12.80
N GLU A 281 6.15 23.54 -13.88
CA GLU A 281 6.77 22.71 -14.91
C GLU A 281 7.85 21.88 -14.22
N LEU A 282 7.50 20.65 -13.84
CA LEU A 282 8.46 19.65 -13.40
C LEU A 282 9.19 19.13 -14.64
N GLU A 283 10.03 19.98 -15.24
CA GLU A 283 11.09 19.53 -16.13
C GLU A 283 12.20 18.92 -15.26
N GLY A 284 12.30 17.60 -15.32
CA GLY A 284 13.36 16.78 -14.75
C GLY A 284 13.46 15.47 -15.52
#